data_AF-A0A940TB04-F1
#
_entry.id   AF-A0A940TB04-F1
#
_cell.length_a   1.000
_cell.length_b   1.000
_cell.length_c   1.000
_cell.angle_alpha   90.00
_cell.angle_beta   90.00
_cell.angle_gamma   90.00
#
_symmetry.space_group_name_H-M   'P 1'
#
loop_
_entity.id
_entity.type
_entity.pdbx_description
1 polymer ?
#
loop_
_entity_poly.entity_id
_entity_poly.type
_entity_poly.pdbx_seq_one_letter_code
_entity_poly.pdbx_strand_id
1 'polypeptide(L)'
;MNRKITAGIAALLMCLGMTACNSADTPDTAVSESAQTEAAAEQTEAAAEVLDLTPTEPFDLEGGVTDKMYQRALLSEGNRSRLAAVMKKAESGEAVTIGVIGGSITQGSSATNQANCYAELFHKYWTDKFPETEVNFVNAGIGGTDSYLGVHRADEQLLSAKPDAVIVEFSVNDTDKVMNKYSYDSLVRKILNSENSPAVILLFTTQENGTSLQEVHKEIGMAYDLPMLSYREAVYPEVSAGTLDWKAISPDNIHPNDAGHGIIGQIVSRYLDSVYDDLADIDASATAFDTKAYTSDYYKNGTIIGASEVGATEMSGFELSGNSIYPQLFPDNFVTEGEGYLKFETECQCLGIFYLKQVNGQGGKYDVIVDGEKKSTLDADFSGGWGNHGYPQQVIIGKETGKHTVEIKLSEGSANTQLTIFGIMQS
;
A
#
# COMPACT_ATOMS: atom_id res chain seq x y z
N MET A 1 -21.61 19.20 48.21
CA MET A 1 -22.43 18.10 48.76
C MET A 1 -22.85 17.22 47.58
N ASN A 2 -21.93 16.44 47.04
CA ASN A 2 -21.84 14.99 47.20
C ASN A 2 -23.16 14.24 47.03
N ARG A 3 -23.32 13.57 45.88
CA ARG A 3 -23.58 12.13 45.85
C ARG A 3 -23.10 11.52 44.53
N LYS A 4 -22.19 10.56 44.70
CA LYS A 4 -21.56 9.70 43.71
C LYS A 4 -22.60 8.77 43.09
N ILE A 5 -22.51 8.50 41.79
CA ILE A 5 -23.12 7.33 41.15
C ILE A 5 -21.99 6.47 40.62
N THR A 6 -21.89 5.28 41.19
CA THR A 6 -20.94 4.22 40.88
C THR A 6 -21.45 3.47 39.64
N ALA A 7 -20.63 3.38 38.59
CA ALA A 7 -20.90 2.51 37.44
C ALA A 7 -20.35 1.12 37.74
N GLY A 8 -21.24 0.12 37.80
CA GLY A 8 -20.89 -1.29 37.96
C GLY A 8 -20.59 -1.93 36.61
N ILE A 9 -19.44 -2.60 36.55
CA ILE A 9 -18.97 -3.43 35.42
C ILE A 9 -19.85 -4.69 35.34
N ALA A 10 -20.50 -4.91 34.20
CA ALA A 10 -21.20 -6.15 33.90
C ALA A 10 -20.21 -7.16 33.29
N ALA A 11 -19.83 -8.17 34.07
CA ALA A 11 -19.10 -9.33 33.60
C ALA A 11 -20.07 -10.28 32.87
N LEU A 12 -19.80 -10.56 31.60
CA LEU A 12 -20.52 -11.54 30.81
C LEU A 12 -19.98 -12.95 31.15
N LEU A 13 -20.67 -13.68 32.02
CA LEU A 13 -20.46 -15.13 32.19
C LEU A 13 -21.09 -15.86 31.00
N MET A 14 -20.27 -16.53 30.18
CA MET A 14 -20.78 -17.55 29.26
C MET A 14 -21.02 -18.86 30.02
N CYS A 15 -22.29 -19.17 30.26
CA CYS A 15 -22.74 -20.51 30.63
C CYS A 15 -22.84 -21.37 29.37
N LEU A 16 -21.97 -22.37 29.24
CA LEU A 16 -22.13 -23.46 28.27
C LEU A 16 -23.16 -24.46 28.81
N GLY A 17 -24.37 -24.44 28.25
CA GLY A 17 -25.37 -25.46 28.47
C GLY A 17 -25.06 -26.71 27.65
N MET A 18 -24.76 -27.83 28.32
CA MET A 18 -24.82 -29.15 27.72
C MET A 18 -26.24 -29.71 27.86
N THR A 19 -26.94 -29.87 26.74
CA THR A 19 -28.17 -30.66 26.67
C THR A 19 -27.79 -32.07 26.23
N ALA A 20 -27.90 -33.02 27.15
CA ALA A 20 -27.82 -34.44 26.87
C ALA A 20 -29.20 -35.00 26.48
N CYS A 21 -29.27 -35.76 25.39
CA CYS A 21 -30.26 -36.83 25.17
C CYS A 21 -29.74 -37.83 24.11
N ASN A 22 -29.23 -38.95 24.63
CA ASN A 22 -29.12 -40.30 24.09
C ASN A 22 -29.60 -40.61 22.65
N SER A 23 -28.73 -41.19 21.82
CA SER A 23 -28.96 -42.52 21.20
C SER A 23 -27.62 -43.11 20.71
N ALA A 24 -27.51 -44.43 20.79
CA ALA A 24 -26.31 -45.23 20.57
C ALA A 24 -25.80 -45.21 19.12
N ASP A 25 -24.48 -45.16 18.96
CA ASP A 25 -23.65 -46.08 18.17
C ASP A 25 -22.20 -45.54 18.15
N THR A 26 -21.30 -46.23 18.85
CA THR A 26 -19.86 -45.94 18.90
C THR A 26 -19.16 -46.55 17.69
N PRO A 27 -18.29 -45.78 17.02
CA PRO A 27 -16.95 -46.27 16.71
C PRO A 27 -15.91 -45.40 17.42
N ASP A 28 -14.91 -46.07 18.00
CA ASP A 28 -13.75 -45.49 18.68
C ASP A 28 -13.13 -44.32 17.89
N THR A 29 -13.15 -43.13 18.49
CA THR A 29 -12.19 -42.07 18.21
C THR A 29 -11.49 -41.70 19.52
N ALA A 30 -10.35 -42.34 19.77
CA ALA A 30 -9.35 -41.82 20.68
C ALA A 30 -8.79 -40.53 20.07
N VAL A 31 -9.44 -39.40 20.34
CA VAL A 31 -8.77 -38.10 20.24
C VAL A 31 -7.77 -38.09 21.39
N SER A 32 -6.50 -38.19 21.06
CA SER A 32 -5.42 -38.35 22.04
C SER A 32 -5.37 -37.16 22.99
N GLU A 33 -5.20 -37.43 24.29
CA GLU A 33 -4.91 -36.39 25.31
C GLU A 33 -3.71 -35.51 24.90
N SER A 34 -2.83 -36.01 24.03
CA SER A 34 -1.69 -35.27 23.47
C SER A 34 -2.11 -34.04 22.66
N ALA A 35 -3.18 -34.11 21.86
CA ALA A 35 -3.62 -33.00 21.02
C ALA A 35 -4.25 -31.86 21.84
N GLN A 36 -4.84 -32.17 23.00
CA GLN A 36 -5.37 -31.16 23.92
C GLN A 36 -4.27 -30.53 24.80
N THR A 37 -3.20 -31.27 25.10
CA THR A 37 -2.05 -30.73 25.85
C THR A 37 -1.16 -29.85 24.97
N GLU A 38 -0.96 -30.20 23.70
CA GLU A 38 -0.23 -29.37 22.73
C GLU A 38 -0.96 -28.03 22.48
N ALA A 39 -2.28 -28.07 22.24
CA ALA A 39 -3.07 -26.85 22.04
C ALA A 39 -3.10 -25.91 23.26
N ALA A 40 -3.07 -26.47 24.48
CA ALA A 40 -3.00 -25.68 25.71
C ALA A 40 -1.60 -25.10 25.95
N ALA A 41 -0.55 -25.81 25.55
CA ALA A 41 0.83 -25.33 25.62
C ALA A 41 1.05 -24.18 24.62
N GLU A 42 0.60 -24.32 23.37
CA GLU A 42 0.67 -23.27 22.34
C GLU A 42 -0.08 -22.00 22.78
N GLN A 43 -1.27 -22.13 23.38
CA GLN A 43 -2.00 -20.98 23.92
C GLN A 43 -1.28 -20.29 25.08
N THR A 44 -0.56 -21.05 25.91
CA THR A 44 0.18 -20.51 27.05
C THR A 44 1.47 -19.82 26.59
N GLU A 45 2.14 -20.38 25.59
CA GLU A 45 3.35 -19.82 24.99
C GLU A 45 3.03 -18.55 24.22
N ALA A 46 1.98 -18.56 23.37
CA ALA A 46 1.51 -17.35 22.70
C ALA A 46 1.07 -16.25 23.69
N ALA A 47 0.41 -16.62 24.80
CA ALA A 47 0.04 -15.65 25.84
C ALA A 47 1.27 -15.08 26.57
N ALA A 48 2.31 -15.89 26.81
CA ALA A 48 3.55 -15.44 27.42
C ALA A 48 4.37 -14.54 26.48
N GLU A 49 4.40 -14.87 25.19
CA GLU A 49 5.04 -14.07 24.14
C GLU A 49 4.34 -12.70 23.97
N VAL A 50 3.01 -12.68 23.97
CA VAL A 50 2.22 -11.43 23.94
C VAL A 50 2.50 -10.56 25.16
N LEU A 51 2.63 -11.15 26.36
CA LEU A 51 2.97 -10.41 27.58
C LEU A 51 4.39 -9.83 27.54
N ASP A 52 5.36 -10.55 26.99
CA ASP A 52 6.73 -10.05 26.87
C ASP A 52 6.84 -8.92 25.84
N LEU A 53 6.09 -9.00 24.73
CA LEU A 53 6.09 -7.97 23.70
C LEU A 53 5.24 -6.75 24.03
N THR A 54 4.50 -6.75 25.14
CA THR A 54 3.68 -5.59 25.54
C THR A 54 4.57 -4.47 26.11
N PRO A 55 4.45 -3.22 25.62
CA PRO A 55 5.24 -2.11 26.15
C PRO A 55 4.85 -1.72 27.58
N THR A 56 5.84 -1.54 28.45
CA THR A 56 5.62 -1.15 29.86
C THR A 56 6.43 0.05 30.32
N GLU A 57 7.51 0.39 29.59
CA GLU A 57 8.42 1.49 29.92
C GLU A 57 8.41 2.55 28.82
N PRO A 58 8.62 3.85 29.15
CA PRO A 58 8.70 4.90 28.15
C PRO A 58 9.71 4.59 27.04
N PHE A 59 9.31 4.78 25.79
CA PHE A 59 10.18 4.56 24.63
C PHE A 59 11.21 5.68 24.49
N ASP A 60 12.50 5.31 24.46
CA ASP A 60 13.61 6.21 24.21
C ASP A 60 13.89 6.33 22.71
N LEU A 61 13.47 7.45 22.12
CA LEU A 61 13.68 7.73 20.70
C LEU A 61 15.16 7.85 20.32
N GLU A 62 16.03 8.30 21.23
CA GLU A 62 17.47 8.41 20.96
C GLU A 62 18.14 7.02 20.92
N GLY A 63 17.59 6.06 21.65
CA GLY A 63 18.05 4.66 21.68
C GLY A 63 17.69 3.86 20.43
N GLY A 64 16.80 4.37 19.57
CA GLY A 64 16.39 3.69 18.34
C GLY A 64 15.43 2.51 18.55
N VAL A 65 15.20 1.74 17.49
CA VAL A 65 14.24 0.62 17.48
C VAL A 65 14.74 -0.52 18.36
N THR A 66 14.02 -0.76 19.46
CA THR A 66 14.31 -1.87 20.39
C THR A 66 14.08 -3.24 19.76
N ASP A 67 14.65 -4.30 20.35
CA ASP A 67 14.43 -5.67 19.91
C ASP A 67 12.95 -6.08 19.96
N LYS A 68 12.22 -5.66 21.00
CA LYS A 68 10.77 -5.92 21.12
C LYS A 68 9.98 -5.25 20.00
N MET A 69 10.33 -4.00 19.68
CA MET A 69 9.71 -3.30 18.54
C MET A 69 10.01 -4.00 17.23
N TYR A 70 11.25 -4.41 16.99
CA TYR A 70 11.64 -5.11 15.77
C TYR A 70 10.98 -6.49 15.64
N GLN A 71 10.91 -7.27 16.72
CA GLN A 71 10.21 -8.55 16.78
C GLN A 71 8.73 -8.41 16.38
N ARG A 72 8.05 -7.36 16.86
CA ARG A 72 6.68 -7.07 16.42
C ARG A 72 6.62 -6.59 14.97
N ALA A 73 7.60 -5.82 14.52
CA ALA A 73 7.63 -5.24 13.18
C ALA A 73 7.85 -6.28 12.08
N LEU A 74 8.65 -7.32 12.33
CA LEU A 74 8.92 -8.38 11.37
C LEU A 74 7.77 -9.40 11.35
N LEU A 75 6.78 -9.18 10.47
CA LEU A 75 5.60 -10.04 10.38
C LEU A 75 5.88 -11.37 9.65
N SER A 76 6.83 -11.35 8.72
CA SER A 76 7.28 -12.51 7.96
C SER A 76 8.66 -12.21 7.38
N GLU A 77 9.60 -13.15 7.51
CA GLU A 77 10.87 -13.08 6.79
C GLU A 77 10.69 -13.28 5.28
N GLY A 78 9.65 -14.03 4.89
CA GLY A 78 9.36 -14.44 3.52
C GLY A 78 10.50 -15.22 2.86
N ASN A 79 10.38 -15.37 1.55
CA ASN A 79 11.40 -15.90 0.68
C ASN A 79 12.50 -14.86 0.44
N ARG A 80 13.65 -15.08 1.09
CA ARG A 80 14.81 -14.18 1.04
C ARG A 80 15.69 -14.35 -0.20
N SER A 81 15.41 -15.34 -1.06
CA SER A 81 16.31 -15.76 -2.15
C SER A 81 16.59 -14.64 -3.16
N ARG A 82 15.56 -13.89 -3.57
CA ARG A 82 15.73 -12.76 -4.51
C ARG A 82 16.56 -11.65 -3.89
N LEU A 83 16.27 -11.28 -2.64
CA LEU A 83 17.02 -10.21 -1.97
C LEU A 83 18.48 -10.61 -1.75
N ALA A 84 18.74 -11.86 -1.37
CA ALA A 84 20.09 -12.40 -1.28
C ALA A 84 20.83 -12.39 -2.63
N ALA A 85 20.13 -12.65 -3.75
CA ALA A 85 20.70 -12.54 -5.08
C ALA A 85 21.10 -11.09 -5.43
N VAL A 86 20.27 -10.10 -5.07
CA VAL A 86 20.60 -8.67 -5.25
C VAL A 86 21.81 -8.28 -4.42
N MET A 87 21.88 -8.72 -3.16
CA MET A 87 23.02 -8.44 -2.29
C MET A 87 24.30 -9.10 -2.81
N LYS A 88 24.25 -10.34 -3.32
CA LYS A 88 25.41 -11.00 -3.95
C LYS A 88 25.86 -10.30 -5.23
N LYS A 89 24.92 -9.79 -6.03
CA LYS A 89 25.20 -8.91 -7.19
C LYS A 89 25.89 -7.61 -6.74
N ALA A 90 25.45 -7.03 -5.62
CA ALA A 90 26.13 -5.86 -5.06
C ALA A 90 27.52 -6.22 -4.47
N GLU A 91 27.71 -7.36 -3.80
CA GLU A 91 29.03 -7.81 -3.30
C GLU A 91 30.03 -8.07 -4.44
N SER A 92 29.57 -8.43 -5.64
CA SER A 92 30.42 -8.60 -6.82
C SER A 92 30.84 -7.29 -7.48
N GLY A 93 30.33 -6.14 -7.01
CA GLY A 93 30.57 -4.82 -7.57
C GLY A 93 29.72 -4.51 -8.81
N GLU A 94 28.73 -5.33 -9.13
CA GLU A 94 27.80 -5.05 -10.23
C GLU A 94 26.76 -4.01 -9.79
N ALA A 95 26.47 -3.04 -10.68
CA ALA A 95 25.50 -2.00 -10.40
C ALA A 95 24.12 -2.58 -10.07
N VAL A 96 23.48 -2.02 -9.05
CA VAL A 96 22.12 -2.41 -8.62
C VAL A 96 21.18 -1.22 -8.72
N THR A 97 19.93 -1.46 -9.11
CA THR A 97 18.87 -0.47 -9.04
C THR A 97 17.90 -0.84 -7.93
N ILE A 98 17.66 0.06 -7.00
CA ILE A 98 16.68 -0.12 -5.93
C ILE A 98 15.55 0.91 -6.07
N GLY A 99 14.35 0.54 -5.66
CA GLY A 99 13.19 1.39 -5.79
C GLY A 99 12.24 1.34 -4.60
N VAL A 100 11.42 2.38 -4.47
CA VAL A 100 10.26 2.40 -3.58
C VAL A 100 9.05 2.89 -4.35
N ILE A 101 7.87 2.34 -4.07
CA ILE A 101 6.60 2.81 -4.65
C ILE A 101 5.53 2.89 -3.57
N GLY A 102 4.84 4.04 -3.52
CA GLY A 102 3.87 4.31 -2.48
C GLY A 102 3.24 5.69 -2.52
N GLY A 103 2.63 6.06 -1.39
CA GLY A 103 1.97 7.35 -1.17
C GLY A 103 2.88 8.50 -0.74
N SER A 104 2.34 9.42 0.08
CA SER A 104 3.05 10.63 0.56
C SER A 104 4.21 10.31 1.51
N ILE A 105 4.06 9.28 2.35
CA ILE A 105 5.15 8.84 3.24
C ILE A 105 6.34 8.37 2.40
N THR A 106 6.07 7.59 1.36
CA THR A 106 7.09 7.15 0.38
C THR A 106 7.71 8.30 -0.39
N GLN A 107 6.90 9.28 -0.79
CA GLN A 107 7.39 10.51 -1.42
C GLN A 107 8.38 11.27 -0.51
N GLY A 108 8.16 11.22 0.81
CA GLY A 108 9.07 11.77 1.83
C GLY A 108 8.37 12.63 2.89
N SER A 109 7.05 12.83 2.80
CA SER A 109 6.32 13.59 3.81
C SER A 109 6.37 12.88 5.18
N SER A 110 6.61 13.56 6.29
CA SER A 110 6.88 14.98 6.51
C SER A 110 8.28 15.18 7.10
N ALA A 111 9.27 14.48 6.52
CA ALA A 111 10.68 14.67 6.89
C ALA A 111 11.11 16.13 6.67
N THR A 112 11.96 16.65 7.55
CA THR A 112 12.46 18.03 7.45
C THR A 112 13.40 18.20 6.25
N ASN A 113 14.03 17.11 5.82
CA ASN A 113 14.86 17.01 4.63
C ASN A 113 14.58 15.65 3.96
N GLN A 114 14.62 15.62 2.63
CA GLN A 114 14.47 14.37 1.86
C GLN A 114 15.45 13.29 2.32
N ALA A 115 16.70 13.65 2.67
CA ALA A 115 17.71 12.70 3.17
C ALA A 115 17.30 11.98 4.47
N ASN A 116 16.31 12.49 5.19
CA ASN A 116 15.80 11.89 6.42
C ASN A 116 14.57 11.01 6.18
N CYS A 117 14.00 11.00 4.98
CA CYS A 117 12.83 10.16 4.71
C CYS A 117 13.25 8.69 4.55
N TYR A 118 12.36 7.76 4.91
CA TYR A 118 12.70 6.34 4.96
C TYR A 118 13.18 5.79 3.60
N ALA A 119 12.68 6.36 2.50
CA ALA A 119 13.06 6.01 1.15
C ALA A 119 14.55 6.32 0.88
N GLU A 120 15.03 7.50 1.31
CA GLU A 120 16.45 7.84 1.23
C GLU A 120 17.29 7.10 2.29
N LEU A 121 16.72 6.76 3.45
CA LEU A 121 17.42 5.90 4.42
C LEU A 121 17.63 4.48 3.88
N PHE A 122 16.67 3.93 3.13
CA PHE A 122 16.81 2.69 2.39
C PHE A 122 17.90 2.80 1.33
N HIS A 123 17.91 3.88 0.55
CA HIS A 123 18.98 4.14 -0.41
C HIS A 123 20.35 4.24 0.25
N LYS A 124 20.44 5.01 1.34
CA LYS A 124 21.65 5.17 2.13
C LYS A 124 22.19 3.85 2.67
N TYR A 125 21.31 2.96 3.15
CA TYR A 125 21.72 1.63 3.60
C TYR A 125 22.49 0.88 2.50
N TRP A 126 21.96 0.83 1.28
CA TRP A 126 22.63 0.13 0.18
C TRP A 126 23.97 0.77 -0.19
N THR A 127 24.04 2.11 -0.26
CA THR A 127 25.30 2.81 -0.56
C THR A 127 26.35 2.62 0.53
N ASP A 128 25.94 2.56 1.80
CA ASP A 128 26.86 2.37 2.92
C ASP A 128 27.33 0.91 3.03
N LYS A 129 26.43 -0.05 2.80
CA LYS A 129 26.71 -1.50 2.88
C LYS A 129 27.59 -1.97 1.72
N PHE A 130 27.40 -1.40 0.53
CA PHE A 130 28.11 -1.77 -0.70
C PHE A 130 28.85 -0.55 -1.32
N PRO A 131 29.91 -0.04 -0.66
CA PRO A 131 30.55 1.22 -1.05
C PRO A 131 31.27 1.19 -2.40
N GLU A 132 31.59 0.00 -2.91
CA GLU A 132 32.23 -0.20 -4.23
C GLU A 132 31.21 -0.40 -5.37
N THR A 133 29.92 -0.35 -5.06
CA THR A 133 28.82 -0.64 -6.00
C THR A 133 28.09 0.63 -6.39
N GLU A 134 27.84 0.80 -7.68
CA GLU A 134 26.93 1.84 -8.15
C GLU A 134 25.48 1.47 -7.78
N VAL A 135 24.90 2.21 -6.85
CA VAL A 135 23.51 2.04 -6.41
C VAL A 135 22.65 3.12 -7.07
N ASN A 136 21.83 2.70 -8.02
CA ASN A 136 20.80 3.55 -8.64
C ASN A 136 19.54 3.51 -7.77
N PHE A 137 18.88 4.65 -7.60
CA PHE A 137 17.70 4.77 -6.75
C PHE A 137 16.51 5.43 -7.45
N VAL A 138 15.33 4.83 -7.31
CA VAL A 138 14.06 5.36 -7.82
C VAL A 138 13.05 5.51 -6.69
N ASN A 139 12.72 6.74 -6.34
CA ASN A 139 11.58 7.04 -5.49
C ASN A 139 10.33 7.30 -6.35
N ALA A 140 9.45 6.29 -6.44
CA ALA A 140 8.16 6.37 -7.13
C ALA A 140 7.01 6.69 -6.15
N GLY A 141 7.24 7.50 -5.10
CA GLY A 141 6.21 7.97 -4.18
C GLY A 141 5.40 9.14 -4.74
N ILE A 142 4.07 9.07 -4.67
CA ILE A 142 3.19 10.21 -5.02
C ILE A 142 2.15 10.41 -3.91
N GLY A 143 2.18 11.60 -3.30
CA GLY A 143 1.26 11.97 -2.23
C GLY A 143 -0.22 11.88 -2.60
N GLY A 144 -1.02 11.32 -1.69
CA GLY A 144 -2.46 11.18 -1.83
C GLY A 144 -2.93 10.08 -2.81
N THR A 145 -2.04 9.16 -3.21
CA THR A 145 -2.36 8.12 -4.20
C THR A 145 -2.33 6.73 -3.58
N ASP A 146 -3.15 5.83 -4.13
CA ASP A 146 -3.35 4.46 -3.66
C ASP A 146 -2.69 3.43 -4.61
N SER A 147 -2.78 2.15 -4.26
CA SER A 147 -2.24 1.06 -5.08
C SER A 147 -2.94 0.92 -6.42
N TYR A 148 -4.16 1.45 -6.57
CA TYR A 148 -4.89 1.46 -7.83
C TYR A 148 -4.23 2.39 -8.84
N LEU A 149 -3.85 3.61 -8.47
CA LEU A 149 -2.97 4.40 -9.33
C LEU A 149 -1.58 3.75 -9.44
N GLY A 150 -1.05 3.22 -8.33
CA GLY A 150 0.27 2.58 -8.27
C GLY A 150 0.49 1.54 -9.37
N VAL A 151 -0.43 0.61 -9.56
CA VAL A 151 -0.32 -0.44 -10.60
C VAL A 151 -0.35 0.10 -12.03
N HIS A 152 -1.08 1.19 -12.29
CA HIS A 152 -1.22 1.79 -13.61
C HIS A 152 -0.03 2.68 -14.01
N ARG A 153 0.73 3.19 -13.03
CA ARG A 153 1.94 4.01 -13.27
C ARG A 153 3.26 3.26 -13.06
N ALA A 154 3.20 2.02 -12.56
CA ALA A 154 4.38 1.25 -12.19
C ALA A 154 5.36 1.08 -13.36
N ASP A 155 4.84 0.85 -14.59
CA ASP A 155 5.69 0.61 -15.76
C ASP A 155 6.60 1.81 -16.05
N GLU A 156 6.01 3.01 -16.12
CA GLU A 156 6.76 4.22 -16.46
C GLU A 156 7.62 4.74 -15.31
N GLN A 157 7.09 4.71 -14.08
CA GLN A 157 7.67 5.44 -12.96
C GLN A 157 8.56 4.59 -12.04
N LEU A 158 8.56 3.26 -12.22
CA LEU A 158 9.38 2.35 -11.43
C LEU A 158 10.07 1.31 -12.32
N LEU A 159 9.31 0.53 -13.09
CA LEU A 159 9.83 -0.65 -13.78
C LEU A 159 10.68 -0.30 -15.01
N SER A 160 10.51 0.89 -15.58
CA SER A 160 11.37 1.43 -16.65
C SER A 160 12.83 1.54 -16.24
N ALA A 161 13.11 1.74 -14.94
CA ALA A 161 14.45 1.75 -14.38
C ALA A 161 15.02 0.35 -14.08
N LYS A 162 14.21 -0.71 -14.29
CA LYS A 162 14.55 -2.11 -14.08
C LYS A 162 15.11 -2.36 -12.66
N PRO A 163 14.30 -2.15 -11.61
CA PRO A 163 14.77 -2.35 -10.24
C PRO A 163 15.13 -3.82 -9.99
N ASP A 164 16.16 -4.03 -9.18
CA ASP A 164 16.57 -5.31 -8.60
C ASP A 164 15.87 -5.55 -7.24
N ALA A 165 15.58 -4.50 -6.47
CA ALA A 165 14.79 -4.59 -5.23
C ALA A 165 13.80 -3.43 -5.07
N VAL A 166 12.60 -3.71 -4.56
CA VAL A 166 11.51 -2.75 -4.42
C VAL A 166 10.84 -2.84 -3.05
N ILE A 167 10.62 -1.70 -2.39
CA ILE A 167 9.66 -1.58 -1.27
C ILE A 167 8.30 -1.11 -1.80
N VAL A 168 7.22 -1.79 -1.40
CA VAL A 168 5.84 -1.41 -1.72
C VAL A 168 5.10 -0.96 -0.45
N GLU A 169 4.62 0.29 -0.43
CA GLU A 169 3.99 0.91 0.74
C GLU A 169 2.73 1.69 0.36
N PHE A 170 1.55 1.17 0.68
CA PHE A 170 0.27 1.82 0.43
C PHE A 170 -0.73 1.66 1.58
N SER A 171 -0.30 1.14 2.74
CA SER A 171 -1.22 0.64 3.77
C SER A 171 -2.04 1.73 4.45
N VAL A 172 -1.65 3.01 4.38
CA VAL A 172 -2.48 4.13 4.86
C VAL A 172 -3.23 4.86 3.75
N ASN A 173 -2.86 4.64 2.49
CA ASN A 173 -3.50 5.25 1.33
C ASN A 173 -4.65 4.42 0.79
N ASP A 174 -4.48 3.10 0.78
CA ASP A 174 -5.53 2.17 0.44
C ASP A 174 -6.61 2.20 1.52
N THR A 175 -7.87 2.33 1.12
CA THR A 175 -9.02 2.48 2.04
C THR A 175 -10.21 1.60 1.65
N ASP A 176 -10.35 1.25 0.38
CA ASP A 176 -11.35 0.29 -0.10
C ASP A 176 -10.79 -1.13 -0.04
N LYS A 177 -11.25 -1.90 0.95
CA LYS A 177 -10.76 -3.26 1.20
C LYS A 177 -10.90 -4.22 0.02
N VAL A 178 -11.86 -4.01 -0.89
CA VAL A 178 -12.08 -4.92 -2.01
C VAL A 178 -11.30 -4.44 -3.21
N MET A 179 -11.48 -3.18 -3.60
CA MET A 179 -10.81 -2.61 -4.76
C MET A 179 -9.30 -2.61 -4.56
N ASN A 180 -8.83 -2.14 -3.40
CA ASN A 180 -7.41 -2.06 -3.14
C ASN A 180 -6.74 -3.42 -2.97
N LYS A 181 -7.49 -4.46 -2.59
CA LYS A 181 -6.97 -5.84 -2.60
C LYS A 181 -6.62 -6.30 -4.02
N TYR A 182 -7.46 -5.98 -5.00
CA TYR A 182 -7.21 -6.31 -6.41
C TYR A 182 -6.04 -5.51 -7.00
N SER A 183 -5.97 -4.20 -6.70
CA SER A 183 -4.87 -3.37 -7.21
C SER A 183 -3.54 -3.68 -6.55
N TYR A 184 -3.51 -3.90 -5.23
CA TYR A 184 -2.29 -4.24 -4.51
C TYR A 184 -1.76 -5.61 -4.95
N ASP A 185 -2.63 -6.60 -5.09
CA ASP A 185 -2.27 -7.90 -5.67
C ASP A 185 -1.64 -7.74 -7.06
N SER A 186 -2.34 -7.05 -7.96
CA SER A 186 -1.88 -6.82 -9.34
C SER A 186 -0.55 -6.06 -9.38
N LEU A 187 -0.36 -5.05 -8.52
CA LEU A 187 0.89 -4.29 -8.41
C LEU A 187 2.06 -5.18 -8.00
N VAL A 188 1.91 -5.91 -6.89
CA VAL A 188 2.96 -6.78 -6.35
C VAL A 188 3.36 -7.83 -7.39
N ARG A 189 2.37 -8.45 -8.03
CA ARG A 189 2.63 -9.43 -9.11
C ARG A 189 3.31 -8.79 -10.32
N LYS A 190 2.88 -7.60 -10.74
CA LYS A 190 3.51 -6.88 -11.86
C LYS A 190 4.99 -6.64 -11.58
N ILE A 191 5.33 -6.21 -10.37
CA ILE A 191 6.72 -6.01 -9.94
C ILE A 191 7.48 -7.35 -9.96
N LEU A 192 6.95 -8.40 -9.30
CA LEU A 192 7.59 -9.71 -9.21
C LEU A 192 7.84 -10.39 -10.57
N ASN A 193 6.97 -10.13 -11.55
CA ASN A 193 7.05 -10.66 -12.92
C ASN A 193 7.85 -9.77 -13.90
N SER A 194 8.37 -8.62 -13.45
CA SER A 194 9.14 -7.74 -14.32
C SER A 194 10.50 -8.34 -14.71
N GLU A 195 11.13 -7.78 -15.76
CA GLU A 195 12.32 -8.32 -16.45
C GLU A 195 13.47 -8.70 -15.51
N ASN A 196 13.76 -7.86 -14.51
CA ASN A 196 14.86 -8.07 -13.56
C ASN A 196 14.50 -8.99 -12.39
N SER A 197 13.28 -9.54 -12.35
CA SER A 197 12.80 -10.41 -11.27
C SER A 197 13.09 -9.83 -9.87
N PRO A 198 12.67 -8.58 -9.58
CA PRO A 198 13.07 -7.87 -8.38
C PRO A 198 12.70 -8.62 -7.09
N ALA A 199 13.52 -8.45 -6.07
CA ALA A 199 13.13 -8.68 -4.70
C ALA A 199 12.04 -7.67 -4.30
N VAL A 200 11.02 -8.11 -3.57
CA VAL A 200 9.93 -7.24 -3.11
C VAL A 200 9.83 -7.32 -1.60
N ILE A 201 9.78 -6.17 -0.93
CA ILE A 201 9.53 -6.05 0.51
C ILE A 201 8.23 -5.26 0.67
N LEU A 202 7.29 -5.79 1.45
CA LEU A 202 6.06 -5.08 1.78
C LEU A 202 6.27 -4.29 3.08
N LEU A 203 5.98 -2.99 3.05
CA LEU A 203 6.06 -2.12 4.21
C LEU A 203 4.66 -1.62 4.58
N PHE A 204 4.33 -1.75 5.86
CA PHE A 204 3.03 -1.35 6.39
C PHE A 204 3.16 -0.21 7.40
N THR A 205 2.74 0.99 6.98
CA THR A 205 2.58 2.19 7.79
C THR A 205 1.19 2.24 8.46
N THR A 206 0.99 3.20 9.39
CA THR A 206 -0.26 3.36 10.15
C THR A 206 -0.60 4.81 10.41
N GLN A 207 -1.87 5.09 10.69
CA GLN A 207 -2.32 6.32 11.33
C GLN A 207 -2.16 6.24 12.86
N GLU A 208 -2.29 7.38 13.54
CA GLU A 208 -2.21 7.52 15.01
C GLU A 208 -3.12 6.53 15.75
N ASN A 209 -4.32 6.31 15.23
CA ASN A 209 -5.31 5.42 15.83
C ASN A 209 -5.13 3.93 15.45
N GLY A 210 -4.04 3.56 14.77
CA GLY A 210 -3.77 2.19 14.33
C GLY A 210 -4.44 1.80 13.01
N THR A 211 -5.13 2.73 12.34
CA THR A 211 -5.81 2.47 11.06
C THR A 211 -4.78 2.25 9.95
N SER A 212 -4.92 1.12 9.27
CA SER A 212 -4.23 0.80 8.03
C SER A 212 -4.97 -0.34 7.31
N LEU A 213 -4.65 -0.56 6.04
CA LEU A 213 -5.05 -1.71 5.24
C LEU A 213 -4.05 -2.88 5.34
N GLN A 214 -3.14 -2.86 6.32
CA GLN A 214 -2.14 -3.90 6.56
C GLN A 214 -2.73 -5.31 6.49
N GLU A 215 -3.85 -5.58 7.17
CA GLU A 215 -4.42 -6.93 7.20
C GLU A 215 -4.87 -7.43 5.82
N VAL A 216 -5.28 -6.53 4.92
CA VAL A 216 -5.59 -6.88 3.53
C VAL A 216 -4.31 -7.14 2.74
N HIS A 217 -3.29 -6.29 2.91
CA HIS A 217 -2.02 -6.43 2.21
C HIS A 217 -1.22 -7.65 2.67
N LYS A 218 -1.32 -8.03 3.96
CA LYS A 218 -0.71 -9.24 4.53
C LYS A 218 -1.18 -10.50 3.83
N GLU A 219 -2.44 -10.59 3.44
CA GLU A 219 -2.94 -11.74 2.69
C GLU A 219 -2.14 -11.96 1.38
N ILE A 220 -1.80 -10.88 0.69
CA ILE A 220 -0.98 -10.91 -0.54
C ILE A 220 0.46 -11.28 -0.21
N GLY A 221 1.05 -10.68 0.84
CA GLY A 221 2.40 -11.01 1.28
C GLY A 221 2.56 -12.49 1.66
N MET A 222 1.60 -13.05 2.39
CA MET A 222 1.57 -14.47 2.73
C MET A 222 1.39 -15.37 1.50
N ALA A 223 0.52 -14.98 0.57
CA ALA A 223 0.28 -15.75 -0.66
C ALA A 223 1.51 -15.88 -1.56
N TYR A 224 2.40 -14.88 -1.51
CA TYR A 224 3.62 -14.81 -2.33
C TYR A 224 4.90 -15.04 -1.56
N ASP A 225 4.79 -15.45 -0.29
CA ASP A 225 5.92 -15.68 0.62
C ASP A 225 6.89 -14.48 0.61
N LEU A 226 6.34 -13.28 0.86
CA LEU A 226 7.12 -12.04 0.81
C LEU A 226 7.56 -11.58 2.20
N PRO A 227 8.72 -10.92 2.28
CA PRO A 227 9.11 -10.14 3.44
C PRO A 227 8.06 -9.08 3.78
N MET A 228 7.64 -9.04 5.04
CA MET A 228 6.62 -8.11 5.52
C MET A 228 7.10 -7.37 6.77
N LEU A 229 7.28 -6.06 6.63
CA LEU A 229 7.74 -5.18 7.69
C LEU A 229 6.61 -4.22 8.09
N SER A 230 6.40 -4.07 9.40
CA SER A 230 5.30 -3.28 9.94
C SER A 230 5.79 -2.19 10.87
N TYR A 231 5.74 -0.95 10.37
CA TYR A 231 5.83 0.23 11.22
C TYR A 231 4.66 0.27 12.21
N ARG A 232 3.48 -0.19 11.78
CA ARG A 232 2.29 -0.29 12.65
C ARG A 232 2.56 -1.10 13.91
N GLU A 233 3.03 -2.34 13.78
CA GLU A 233 3.28 -3.20 14.94
C GLU A 233 4.48 -2.75 15.78
N ALA A 234 5.39 -1.98 15.20
CA ALA A 234 6.47 -1.34 15.95
C ALA A 234 5.93 -0.25 16.89
N VAL A 235 5.13 0.69 16.37
CA VAL A 235 4.79 1.94 17.08
C VAL A 235 3.40 1.97 17.70
N TYR A 236 2.40 1.34 17.11
CA TYR A 236 1.02 1.44 17.60
C TYR A 236 0.84 0.82 19.01
N PRO A 237 1.49 -0.31 19.35
CA PRO A 237 1.48 -0.82 20.72
C PRO A 237 2.07 0.19 21.73
N GLU A 238 3.15 0.88 21.37
CA GLU A 238 3.81 1.88 22.23
C GLU A 238 2.90 3.09 22.47
N VAL A 239 2.26 3.58 21.41
CA VAL A 239 1.29 4.68 21.46
C VAL A 239 0.07 4.30 22.29
N SER A 240 -0.44 3.08 22.08
CA SER A 240 -1.61 2.57 22.82
C SER A 240 -1.33 2.35 24.31
N ALA A 241 -0.11 1.97 24.66
CA ALA A 241 0.35 1.82 26.04
C ALA A 241 0.71 3.17 26.70
N GLY A 242 0.83 4.25 25.92
CA GLY A 242 1.26 5.56 26.39
C GLY A 242 2.77 5.66 26.66
N THR A 243 3.56 4.72 26.15
CA THR A 243 5.03 4.71 26.24
C THR A 243 5.68 5.58 25.17
N LEU A 244 4.96 5.88 24.08
CA LEU A 244 5.35 6.80 23.02
C LEU A 244 4.23 7.81 22.74
N ASP A 245 4.53 9.11 22.80
CA ASP A 245 3.63 10.14 22.27
C ASP A 245 3.73 10.16 20.74
N TRP A 246 2.61 9.96 20.04
CA TRP A 246 2.55 10.01 18.57
C TRP A 246 3.15 11.31 18.01
N LYS A 247 2.99 12.44 18.71
CA LYS A 247 3.54 13.73 18.29
C LYS A 247 5.07 13.77 18.25
N ALA A 248 5.73 12.85 18.94
CA ALA A 248 7.18 12.74 18.90
C ALA A 248 7.67 12.15 17.57
N ILE A 249 6.83 11.38 16.87
CA ILE A 249 7.17 10.69 15.61
C ILE A 249 6.39 11.18 14.39
N SER A 250 5.39 12.05 14.57
CA SER A 250 4.55 12.57 13.49
C SER A 250 3.97 13.96 13.85
N PRO A 251 3.93 14.94 12.92
CA PRO A 251 3.32 16.24 13.17
C PRO A 251 1.80 16.26 12.96
N ASP A 252 1.25 15.26 12.30
CA ASP A 252 -0.19 15.04 12.08
C ASP A 252 -0.56 13.58 12.39
N ASN A 253 -1.77 13.12 12.05
CA ASN A 253 -2.22 11.77 12.36
C ASN A 253 -1.74 10.68 11.38
N ILE A 254 -0.87 11.00 10.41
CA ILE A 254 -0.50 10.13 9.28
C ILE A 254 1.02 10.12 9.00
N HIS A 255 1.63 11.29 8.79
CA HIS A 255 2.93 11.43 8.14
C HIS A 255 4.10 11.43 9.15
N PRO A 256 5.00 10.44 9.12
CA PRO A 256 6.16 10.43 10.00
C PRO A 256 7.01 11.71 9.85
N ASN A 257 7.50 12.26 10.98
CA ASN A 257 8.58 13.23 10.99
C ASN A 257 9.94 12.52 10.84
N ASP A 258 11.07 13.23 11.01
CA ASP A 258 12.41 12.61 10.93
C ASP A 258 12.58 11.40 11.85
N ALA A 259 12.05 11.45 13.07
CA ALA A 259 12.16 10.35 14.03
C ALA A 259 11.30 9.14 13.59
N GLY A 260 10.08 9.38 13.13
CA GLY A 260 9.21 8.32 12.61
C GLY A 260 9.77 7.68 11.33
N HIS A 261 10.31 8.47 10.40
CA HIS A 261 11.04 7.95 9.24
C HIS A 261 12.29 7.17 9.65
N GLY A 262 13.01 7.64 10.68
CA GLY A 262 14.14 6.94 11.28
C GLY A 262 13.78 5.57 11.85
N ILE A 263 12.62 5.41 12.47
CA ILE A 263 12.11 4.10 12.93
C ILE A 263 11.86 3.17 11.74
N ILE A 264 11.20 3.66 10.67
CA ILE A 264 10.99 2.86 9.45
C ILE A 264 12.34 2.42 8.86
N GLY A 265 13.28 3.36 8.73
CA GLY A 265 14.62 3.09 8.20
C GLY A 265 15.36 2.02 9.01
N GLN A 266 15.28 2.06 10.35
CA GLN A 266 15.89 1.06 11.23
C GLN A 266 15.23 -0.32 11.13
N ILE A 267 13.89 -0.39 10.99
CA ILE A 267 13.19 -1.67 10.77
C ILE A 267 13.67 -2.29 9.46
N VAL A 268 13.72 -1.50 8.39
CA VAL A 268 14.19 -1.95 7.07
C VAL A 268 15.65 -2.37 7.13
N SER A 269 16.55 -1.56 7.68
CA SER A 269 17.98 -1.88 7.74
C SER A 269 18.27 -3.13 8.56
N ARG A 270 17.58 -3.33 9.69
CA ARG A 270 17.73 -4.55 10.51
C ARG A 270 17.31 -5.81 9.75
N TYR A 271 16.26 -5.73 8.95
CA TYR A 271 15.85 -6.84 8.09
C TYR A 271 16.86 -7.10 6.96
N LEU A 272 17.35 -6.05 6.32
CA LEU A 272 18.38 -6.19 5.30
C LEU A 272 19.68 -6.77 5.89
N ASP A 273 20.08 -6.36 7.10
CA ASP A 273 21.24 -6.90 7.79
C ASP A 273 21.06 -8.39 8.11
N SER A 274 19.87 -8.84 8.53
CA SER A 274 19.65 -10.27 8.77
C SER A 274 19.73 -11.10 7.49
N VAL A 275 19.31 -10.57 6.34
CA VAL A 275 19.52 -11.24 5.05
C VAL A 275 21.00 -11.23 4.65
N TYR A 276 21.70 -10.12 4.87
CA TYR A 276 23.12 -9.98 4.58
C TYR A 276 23.97 -10.97 5.40
N ASP A 277 23.71 -11.06 6.70
CA ASP A 277 24.47 -11.92 7.60
C ASP A 277 24.30 -13.41 7.27
N ASP A 278 23.14 -13.79 6.71
CA ASP A 278 22.80 -15.14 6.28
C ASP A 278 23.12 -15.43 4.80
N LEU A 279 23.79 -14.53 4.05
CA LEU A 279 23.95 -14.66 2.59
C LEU A 279 24.57 -15.98 2.13
N ALA A 280 25.49 -16.54 2.93
CA ALA A 280 26.15 -17.80 2.63
C ALA A 280 25.20 -19.00 2.72
N ASP A 281 24.16 -18.90 3.55
CA ASP A 281 23.22 -19.98 3.85
C ASP A 281 21.92 -19.87 3.02
N ILE A 282 21.65 -18.71 2.42
CA ILE A 282 20.50 -18.51 1.53
C ILE A 282 20.84 -18.96 0.11
N ASP A 283 20.03 -19.88 -0.42
CA ASP A 283 20.01 -20.22 -1.84
C ASP A 283 19.55 -19.00 -2.65
N ALA A 284 20.49 -18.34 -3.31
CA ALA A 284 20.25 -17.15 -4.11
C ALA A 284 19.89 -17.48 -5.57
N SER A 285 19.54 -18.72 -5.88
CA SER A 285 18.98 -19.05 -7.18
C SER A 285 17.58 -18.46 -7.29
N ALA A 286 17.48 -17.28 -7.90
CA ALA A 286 16.20 -16.64 -8.15
C ALA A 286 15.37 -17.52 -9.10
N THR A 287 14.32 -18.14 -8.56
CA THR A 287 13.33 -18.84 -9.39
C THR A 287 12.39 -17.82 -10.03
N ALA A 288 11.94 -18.13 -11.24
CA ALA A 288 10.86 -17.38 -11.88
C ALA A 288 9.65 -17.39 -10.93
N PHE A 289 8.99 -16.23 -10.78
CA PHE A 289 7.76 -16.15 -10.01
C PHE A 289 6.62 -16.71 -10.85
N ASP A 290 6.03 -17.83 -10.43
CA ASP A 290 4.98 -18.55 -11.15
C ASP A 290 3.69 -18.74 -10.33
N THR A 291 3.66 -18.23 -9.10
CA THR A 291 2.49 -18.28 -8.22
C THR A 291 1.31 -17.62 -8.93
N LYS A 292 0.13 -18.25 -8.87
CA LYS A 292 -1.11 -17.69 -9.45
C LYS A 292 -1.56 -16.46 -8.67
N ALA A 293 -2.36 -15.61 -9.31
CA ALA A 293 -2.97 -14.46 -8.65
C ALA A 293 -3.73 -14.90 -7.40
N TYR A 294 -3.53 -14.19 -6.30
CA TYR A 294 -4.32 -14.37 -5.09
C TYR A 294 -5.77 -13.94 -5.33
N THR A 295 -5.97 -12.94 -6.20
CA THR A 295 -7.26 -12.43 -6.61
C THR A 295 -7.61 -12.85 -8.05
N SER A 296 -7.75 -11.92 -8.98
CA SER A 296 -8.12 -12.19 -10.38
C SER A 296 -7.31 -11.39 -11.40
N ASP A 297 -6.17 -10.82 -10.99
CA ASP A 297 -5.25 -10.11 -11.91
C ASP A 297 -5.89 -8.95 -12.70
N TYR A 298 -6.97 -8.34 -12.17
CA TYR A 298 -7.75 -7.31 -12.88
C TYR A 298 -6.93 -6.13 -13.40
N TYR A 299 -5.78 -5.84 -12.77
CA TYR A 299 -4.94 -4.70 -13.13
C TYR A 299 -3.51 -5.11 -13.47
N LYS A 300 -3.23 -6.40 -13.72
CA LYS A 300 -1.84 -6.86 -13.95
C LYS A 300 -1.16 -6.16 -15.12
N ASN A 301 -1.94 -5.70 -16.10
CA ASN A 301 -1.50 -4.97 -17.27
C ASN A 301 -1.89 -3.49 -17.21
N GLY A 302 -2.19 -2.97 -16.01
CA GLY A 302 -2.69 -1.61 -15.82
C GLY A 302 -1.75 -0.58 -16.42
N THR A 303 -2.27 0.35 -17.21
CA THR A 303 -1.55 1.47 -17.83
C THR A 303 -2.36 2.75 -17.71
N ILE A 304 -1.71 3.89 -17.78
CA ILE A 304 -2.37 5.19 -17.88
C ILE A 304 -2.09 5.81 -19.25
N ILE A 305 -3.14 6.27 -19.93
CA ILE A 305 -3.05 6.94 -21.22
C ILE A 305 -3.27 8.43 -21.03
N GLY A 306 -2.32 9.24 -21.54
CA GLY A 306 -2.41 10.70 -21.59
C GLY A 306 -3.45 11.20 -22.60
N ALA A 307 -3.96 12.41 -22.39
CA ALA A 307 -5.10 12.93 -23.15
C ALA A 307 -4.90 12.95 -24.68
N SER A 308 -3.69 13.25 -25.17
CA SER A 308 -3.37 13.26 -26.60
C SER A 308 -3.35 11.87 -27.24
N GLU A 309 -3.17 10.81 -26.45
CA GLU A 309 -3.10 9.42 -26.92
C GLU A 309 -4.45 8.69 -26.85
N VAL A 310 -5.43 9.22 -26.11
CA VAL A 310 -6.76 8.61 -25.96
C VAL A 310 -7.53 8.50 -27.28
N GLY A 311 -7.24 9.36 -28.26
CA GLY A 311 -7.91 9.33 -29.57
C GLY A 311 -9.40 9.69 -29.48
N ALA A 312 -9.71 10.83 -28.85
CA ALA A 312 -11.09 11.32 -28.72
C ALA A 312 -11.83 11.40 -30.07
N THR A 313 -12.97 10.72 -30.18
CA THR A 313 -13.82 10.71 -31.38
C THR A 313 -14.73 11.94 -31.43
N GLU A 314 -15.15 12.44 -30.27
CA GLU A 314 -15.89 13.70 -30.14
C GLU A 314 -15.39 14.44 -28.89
N MET A 315 -15.14 15.74 -29.00
CA MET A 315 -14.67 16.57 -27.90
C MET A 315 -15.19 17.99 -28.07
N SER A 316 -15.84 18.53 -27.04
CA SER A 316 -16.27 19.94 -26.97
C SER A 316 -16.14 20.47 -25.55
N GLY A 317 -15.64 21.69 -25.38
CA GLY A 317 -15.47 22.30 -24.05
C GLY A 317 -14.25 21.80 -23.26
N PHE A 318 -13.68 20.65 -23.61
CA PHE A 318 -12.35 20.23 -23.16
C PHE A 318 -11.25 20.75 -24.09
N GLU A 319 -10.09 21.01 -23.49
CA GLU A 319 -8.84 21.34 -24.16
C GLU A 319 -7.73 20.41 -23.67
N LEU A 320 -6.71 20.20 -24.51
CA LEU A 320 -5.48 19.52 -24.11
C LEU A 320 -4.56 20.53 -23.44
N SER A 321 -4.18 20.25 -22.20
CA SER A 321 -3.31 21.13 -21.41
C SER A 321 -2.53 20.35 -20.37
N GLY A 322 -1.54 21.00 -19.76
CA GLY A 322 -0.88 20.48 -18.57
C GLY A 322 -1.68 20.80 -17.31
N ASN A 323 -1.11 20.43 -16.16
CA ASN A 323 -1.70 20.71 -14.86
C ASN A 323 -0.68 21.25 -13.86
N SER A 324 -1.18 21.87 -12.78
CA SER A 324 -0.33 22.50 -11.76
C SER A 324 0.10 21.58 -10.62
N ILE A 325 -0.45 20.36 -10.55
CA ILE A 325 -0.26 19.46 -9.39
C ILE A 325 0.86 18.47 -9.65
N TYR A 326 0.86 17.86 -10.83
CA TYR A 326 1.80 16.85 -11.29
C TYR A 326 2.30 17.15 -12.73
N PRO A 327 2.78 18.37 -13.04
CA PRO A 327 3.12 18.77 -14.41
C PRO A 327 4.17 17.88 -15.08
N GLN A 328 5.04 17.22 -14.31
CA GLN A 328 6.10 16.36 -14.84
C GLN A 328 5.69 14.89 -14.91
N LEU A 329 4.83 14.44 -13.98
CA LEU A 329 4.43 13.04 -13.87
C LEU A 329 3.23 12.71 -14.76
N PHE A 330 2.36 13.69 -14.99
CA PHE A 330 1.15 13.55 -15.82
C PHE A 330 0.96 14.81 -16.70
N PRO A 331 1.84 15.08 -17.67
CA PRO A 331 1.88 16.35 -18.41
C PRO A 331 0.74 16.56 -19.41
N ASP A 332 0.02 15.49 -19.79
CA ASP A 332 -0.91 15.48 -20.91
C ASP A 332 -2.35 15.20 -20.47
N ASN A 333 -3.17 16.25 -20.36
CA ASN A 333 -4.45 16.19 -19.65
C ASN A 333 -5.61 16.79 -20.47
N PHE A 334 -6.82 16.32 -20.21
CA PHE A 334 -8.04 17.00 -20.63
C PHE A 334 -8.46 18.00 -19.55
N VAL A 335 -8.64 19.27 -19.91
CA VAL A 335 -9.02 20.35 -18.99
C VAL A 335 -10.25 21.07 -19.50
N THR A 336 -11.19 21.36 -18.61
CA THR A 336 -12.34 22.23 -18.90
C THR A 336 -12.61 23.15 -17.71
N GLU A 337 -13.00 24.39 -18.01
CA GLU A 337 -13.63 25.31 -17.05
C GLU A 337 -15.13 25.53 -17.35
N GLY A 338 -15.65 24.96 -18.45
CA GLY A 338 -17.02 25.08 -18.90
C GLY A 338 -17.74 23.72 -19.00
N GLU A 339 -18.80 23.65 -19.80
CA GLU A 339 -19.54 22.41 -20.03
C GLU A 339 -18.77 21.48 -20.99
N GLY A 340 -17.90 20.64 -20.41
CA GLY A 340 -17.09 19.69 -21.18
C GLY A 340 -17.89 18.44 -21.60
N TYR A 341 -17.62 17.98 -22.82
CA TYR A 341 -18.04 16.69 -23.36
C TYR A 341 -16.85 16.01 -24.04
N LEU A 342 -16.62 14.75 -23.71
CA LEU A 342 -15.57 13.91 -24.28
C LEU A 342 -16.15 12.54 -24.61
N LYS A 343 -15.82 12.01 -25.78
CA LYS A 343 -16.16 10.66 -26.21
C LYS A 343 -14.98 9.99 -26.88
N PHE A 344 -14.73 8.74 -26.54
CA PHE A 344 -13.66 7.92 -27.12
C PHE A 344 -14.04 6.42 -27.09
N GLU A 345 -13.28 5.63 -27.82
CA GLU A 345 -13.36 4.16 -27.79
C GLU A 345 -12.11 3.59 -27.12
N THR A 346 -12.25 2.53 -26.35
CA THR A 346 -11.13 1.78 -25.76
C THR A 346 -11.42 0.28 -25.78
N GLU A 347 -10.37 -0.54 -25.83
CA GLU A 347 -10.46 -1.99 -25.67
C GLU A 347 -9.72 -2.39 -24.40
N CYS A 348 -10.47 -2.65 -23.33
CA CYS A 348 -9.92 -2.93 -22.01
C CYS A 348 -10.79 -3.94 -21.24
N GLN A 349 -10.21 -4.58 -20.22
CA GLN A 349 -10.95 -5.38 -19.24
C GLN A 349 -11.47 -4.48 -18.12
N CYS A 350 -10.63 -3.55 -17.66
CA CYS A 350 -10.98 -2.60 -16.61
C CYS A 350 -10.75 -1.16 -17.09
N LEU A 351 -11.60 -0.24 -16.62
CA LEU A 351 -11.52 1.18 -16.92
C LEU A 351 -11.54 2.00 -15.63
N GLY A 352 -10.65 2.97 -15.54
CA GLY A 352 -10.64 4.00 -14.52
C GLY A 352 -10.34 5.37 -15.10
N ILE A 353 -10.65 6.41 -14.34
CA ILE A 353 -10.34 7.80 -14.68
C ILE A 353 -9.51 8.38 -13.55
N PHE A 354 -8.33 8.89 -13.87
CA PHE A 354 -7.50 9.64 -12.94
C PHE A 354 -7.76 11.13 -13.14
N TYR A 355 -8.29 11.81 -12.13
CA TYR A 355 -8.70 13.21 -12.26
C TYR A 355 -8.38 14.04 -11.03
N LEU A 356 -8.39 15.36 -11.18
CA LEU A 356 -8.08 16.30 -10.12
C LEU A 356 -9.29 16.57 -9.22
N LYS A 357 -9.11 16.39 -7.92
CA LYS A 357 -10.00 16.91 -6.88
C LYS A 357 -9.46 18.25 -6.34
N GLN A 358 -10.32 19.26 -6.28
CA GLN A 358 -9.94 20.66 -6.07
C GLN A 358 -10.59 21.28 -4.83
N VAL A 359 -9.85 22.06 -4.06
CA VAL A 359 -10.35 22.74 -2.85
C VAL A 359 -10.97 24.11 -3.10
N ASN A 360 -10.91 24.61 -4.34
CA ASN A 360 -11.37 25.95 -4.73
C ASN A 360 -12.90 26.08 -4.85
N GLY A 361 -13.64 24.99 -4.66
CA GLY A 361 -15.10 24.96 -4.79
C GLY A 361 -15.63 25.17 -6.20
N GLN A 362 -14.78 25.02 -7.23
CA GLN A 362 -15.16 25.12 -8.64
C GLN A 362 -15.20 23.76 -9.34
N GLY A 363 -14.89 22.67 -8.61
CA GLY A 363 -14.93 21.31 -9.15
C GLY A 363 -16.34 20.91 -9.58
N GLY A 364 -16.48 20.50 -10.84
CA GLY A 364 -17.73 20.00 -11.39
C GLY A 364 -17.97 18.52 -11.13
N LYS A 365 -19.20 18.07 -11.40
CA LYS A 365 -19.59 16.66 -11.41
C LYS A 365 -19.80 16.21 -12.84
N TYR A 366 -19.12 15.13 -13.24
CA TYR A 366 -19.16 14.61 -14.59
C TYR A 366 -19.57 13.14 -14.60
N ASP A 367 -20.60 12.80 -15.36
CA ASP A 367 -21.04 11.42 -15.52
C ASP A 367 -20.14 10.70 -16.52
N VAL A 368 -19.68 9.51 -16.11
CA VAL A 368 -18.99 8.57 -17.01
C VAL A 368 -20.00 7.53 -17.45
N ILE A 369 -20.29 7.54 -18.75
CA ILE A 369 -21.22 6.64 -19.41
C ILE A 369 -20.39 5.69 -20.25
N VAL A 370 -20.65 4.39 -20.10
CA VAL A 370 -19.99 3.37 -20.89
C VAL A 370 -21.04 2.48 -21.53
N ASP A 371 -20.94 2.33 -22.85
CA ASP A 371 -21.88 1.58 -23.68
C ASP A 371 -23.34 2.03 -23.50
N GLY A 372 -23.53 3.34 -23.34
CA GLY A 372 -24.84 3.98 -23.17
C GLY A 372 -25.40 3.94 -21.73
N GLU A 373 -24.69 3.32 -20.79
CA GLU A 373 -25.09 3.26 -19.38
C GLU A 373 -24.18 4.10 -18.48
N LYS A 374 -24.76 4.95 -17.62
CA LYS A 374 -23.99 5.66 -16.59
C LYS A 374 -23.38 4.67 -15.60
N LYS A 375 -22.04 4.62 -15.52
CA LYS A 375 -21.29 3.74 -14.62
C LYS A 375 -20.80 4.48 -13.38
N SER A 376 -20.42 5.75 -13.50
CA SER A 376 -19.93 6.54 -12.37
C SER A 376 -20.21 8.04 -12.55
N THR A 377 -19.91 8.80 -11.49
CA THR A 377 -19.80 10.25 -11.54
C THR A 377 -18.45 10.64 -10.93
N LEU A 378 -17.66 11.42 -11.67
CA LEU A 378 -16.44 12.07 -11.19
C LEU A 378 -16.86 13.31 -10.39
N ASP A 379 -16.54 13.35 -9.11
CA ASP A 379 -16.79 14.51 -8.26
C ASP A 379 -15.46 15.23 -8.01
N ALA A 380 -15.22 16.33 -8.73
CA ALA A 380 -13.99 17.10 -8.67
C ALA A 380 -13.96 18.13 -7.52
N ASP A 381 -15.06 18.29 -6.79
CA ASP A 381 -15.06 19.17 -5.62
C ASP A 381 -14.47 18.47 -4.38
N PHE A 382 -13.58 19.18 -3.72
CA PHE A 382 -12.95 18.80 -2.46
C PHE A 382 -12.81 20.01 -1.53
N SER A 383 -13.78 20.93 -1.62
CA SER A 383 -13.90 22.07 -0.70
C SER A 383 -13.79 21.64 0.76
N GLY A 384 -12.91 22.31 1.52
CA GLY A 384 -12.63 22.00 2.93
C GLY A 384 -11.70 20.80 3.15
N GLY A 385 -11.24 20.16 2.09
CA GLY A 385 -10.20 19.14 2.13
C GLY A 385 -8.81 19.70 2.41
N TRP A 386 -7.85 18.79 2.57
CA TRP A 386 -6.46 19.11 2.94
C TRP A 386 -5.63 19.72 1.80
N GLY A 387 -6.07 19.58 0.55
CA GLY A 387 -5.36 20.10 -0.61
C GLY A 387 -5.86 19.50 -1.93
N ASN A 388 -5.43 20.11 -3.03
CA ASN A 388 -5.65 19.57 -4.36
C ASN A 388 -4.88 18.26 -4.53
N HIS A 389 -5.50 17.23 -5.09
CA HIS A 389 -4.85 15.94 -5.30
C HIS A 389 -5.46 15.18 -6.47
N GLY A 390 -4.68 14.25 -7.03
CA GLY A 390 -5.19 13.31 -8.00
C GLY A 390 -5.98 12.20 -7.34
N TYR A 391 -7.13 11.88 -7.91
CA TYR A 391 -8.02 10.83 -7.45
C TYR A 391 -8.24 9.81 -8.56
N PRO A 392 -7.76 8.57 -8.39
CA PRO A 392 -8.01 7.48 -9.32
C PRO A 392 -9.38 6.85 -9.00
N GLN A 393 -10.30 6.88 -9.95
CA GLN A 393 -11.64 6.31 -9.77
C GLN A 393 -11.84 5.11 -10.71
N GLN A 394 -12.14 3.95 -10.13
CA GLN A 394 -12.58 2.79 -10.89
C GLN A 394 -13.97 3.05 -11.50
N VAL A 395 -14.13 2.75 -12.78
CA VAL A 395 -15.40 2.91 -13.53
C VAL A 395 -15.96 1.55 -13.93
N ILE A 396 -15.13 0.67 -14.47
CA ILE A 396 -15.52 -0.69 -14.86
C ILE A 396 -14.50 -1.70 -14.35
N ILE A 397 -15.03 -2.82 -13.89
CA ILE A 397 -14.29 -4.06 -13.66
C ILE A 397 -14.96 -5.18 -14.47
N GLY A 398 -14.28 -5.65 -15.52
CA GLY A 398 -14.76 -6.71 -16.41
C GLY A 398 -14.07 -8.03 -16.13
N LYS A 399 -14.68 -9.14 -16.59
CA LYS A 399 -14.02 -10.46 -16.57
C LYS A 399 -13.12 -10.69 -17.78
N GLU A 400 -13.52 -10.16 -18.93
CA GLU A 400 -12.83 -10.31 -20.21
C GLU A 400 -12.60 -8.93 -20.82
N THR A 401 -11.57 -8.80 -21.65
CA THR A 401 -11.33 -7.60 -22.44
C THR A 401 -12.47 -7.40 -23.45
N GLY A 402 -12.97 -6.18 -23.53
CA GLY A 402 -14.03 -5.79 -24.46
C GLY A 402 -13.81 -4.40 -25.04
N LYS A 403 -14.47 -4.14 -26.17
CA LYS A 403 -14.54 -2.79 -26.75
C LYS A 403 -15.64 -2.00 -26.07
N HIS A 404 -15.31 -0.79 -25.67
CA HIS A 404 -16.20 0.11 -24.95
C HIS A 404 -16.24 1.48 -25.60
N THR A 405 -17.43 2.05 -25.72
CA THR A 405 -17.61 3.47 -26.02
C THR A 405 -17.79 4.21 -24.70
N VAL A 406 -16.91 5.17 -24.42
CA VAL A 406 -16.92 5.96 -23.20
C VAL A 406 -17.31 7.40 -23.51
N GLU A 407 -18.25 7.93 -22.76
CA GLU A 407 -18.64 9.34 -22.77
C GLU A 407 -18.46 9.95 -21.37
N ILE A 408 -17.84 11.12 -21.30
CA ILE A 408 -17.70 11.92 -20.08
C ILE A 408 -18.37 13.26 -20.34
N LYS A 409 -19.40 13.58 -19.55
CA LYS A 409 -20.19 14.79 -19.72
C LYS A 409 -20.61 15.39 -18.39
N LEU A 410 -20.79 16.70 -18.35
CA LEU A 410 -21.26 17.37 -17.14
C LEU A 410 -22.58 16.76 -16.67
N SER A 411 -22.65 16.37 -15.39
CA SER A 411 -23.84 15.79 -14.76
C SER A 411 -24.96 16.84 -14.71
N GLU A 412 -26.20 16.40 -14.93
CA GLU A 412 -27.36 17.26 -14.71
C GLU A 412 -27.40 17.75 -13.25
N GLY A 413 -27.51 19.06 -13.07
CA GLY A 413 -27.52 19.69 -11.75
C GLY A 413 -26.14 19.93 -11.12
N SER A 414 -25.04 19.71 -11.85
CA SER A 414 -23.72 20.15 -11.39
C SER A 414 -23.69 21.67 -11.24
N ALA A 415 -23.35 22.16 -10.05
CA ALA A 415 -23.30 23.61 -9.77
C ALA A 415 -22.05 24.28 -10.36
N ASN A 416 -20.98 23.51 -10.56
CA ASN A 416 -19.72 23.99 -11.11
C ASN A 416 -19.28 23.10 -12.29
N THR A 417 -18.22 23.51 -12.95
CA THR A 417 -17.84 22.99 -14.27
C THR A 417 -16.38 22.55 -14.37
N GLN A 418 -15.49 22.93 -13.44
CA GLN A 418 -14.07 22.64 -13.63
C GLN A 418 -13.77 21.16 -13.48
N LEU A 419 -13.03 20.62 -14.44
CA LEU A 419 -12.50 19.26 -14.38
C LEU A 419 -11.15 19.21 -15.09
N THR A 420 -10.20 18.50 -14.48
CA THR A 420 -8.94 18.10 -15.11
C THR A 420 -8.83 16.58 -15.01
N ILE A 421 -8.78 15.90 -16.15
CA ILE A 421 -8.53 14.46 -16.24
C ILE A 421 -7.06 14.27 -16.57
N PHE A 422 -6.33 13.69 -15.62
CA PHE A 422 -4.90 13.43 -15.75
C PHE A 422 -4.59 12.29 -16.71
N GLY A 423 -5.46 11.29 -16.79
CA GLY A 423 -5.32 10.19 -17.74
C GLY A 423 -6.44 9.16 -17.61
N ILE A 424 -6.51 8.32 -18.64
CA ILE A 424 -7.44 7.19 -18.69
C ILE A 424 -6.68 5.94 -18.25
N MET A 425 -7.16 5.30 -17.20
CA MET A 425 -6.56 4.09 -16.63
C MET A 425 -7.22 2.87 -17.24
N GLN A 426 -6.44 1.94 -17.78
CA GLN A 426 -6.96 0.71 -18.38
C GLN A 426 -6.08 -0.50 -18.07
N SER A 427 -6.67 -1.70 -18.00
CA SER A 427 -5.95 -2.97 -17.89
C SER A 427 -6.55 -4.06 -18.76
#